data_AF-A0A9D6L762-F1
#
_entry.id   AF-A0A9D6L762-F1
#
_cell.length_a   1.000
_cell.length_b   1.000
_cell.length_c   1.000
_cell.angle_alpha   90.00
_cell.angle_beta   90.00
_cell.angle_gamma   90.00
#
_symmetry.space_group_name_H-M   'P 1'
#
loop_
_entity.id
_entity.type
_entity.pdbx_description
1 polymer ?
#
loop_
_entity_poly.entity_id
_entity_poly.type
_entity_poly.pdbx_seq_one_letter_code
_entity_poly.pdbx_strand_id
1 'polypeptide(L)'
;ARTTGVVLLVGLLLGVAFLVYFRLHGAAKLERRMDAWRARAAAGWRQRVAGLVGGFSQGLQAIRTFGDFFFAVAISAVHWTLIAVIYFLVARSFGGRLAEFGLSDAVLVLAFTMAGSTVQLPGVGGGSQVASFLAYTVILGVDKEPAAAVSIVLWLITFAGSTVFGIPLLIKEGWSMGDLRRMARAEKEAEAHGGHIMVKPDTAAEGETQR
;
A
#
# COMPACT_ATOMS: atom_id res chain seq x y z
N ALA A 1 26.72 -5.10 1.81
CA ALA A 1 25.81 -5.90 0.95
C ALA A 1 25.25 -7.14 1.67
N ARG A 2 26.07 -8.12 2.10
CA ARG A 2 25.56 -9.36 2.76
C ARG A 2 24.78 -9.10 4.06
N THR A 3 25.22 -8.17 4.89
CA THR A 3 24.59 -7.85 6.19
C THR A 3 23.21 -7.22 6.05
N THR A 4 23.02 -6.29 5.12
CA THR A 4 21.71 -5.64 4.88
C THR A 4 20.68 -6.64 4.36
N GLY A 5 21.08 -7.53 3.44
CA GLY A 5 20.21 -8.59 2.93
C GLY A 5 19.78 -9.56 4.03
N VAL A 6 20.69 -9.93 4.93
CA VAL A 6 20.37 -10.77 6.09
C VAL A 6 19.44 -10.06 7.07
N VAL A 7 19.64 -8.76 7.35
CA VAL A 7 18.76 -8.00 8.24
C VAL A 7 17.34 -7.89 7.67
N LEU A 8 17.19 -7.64 6.37
CA LEU A 8 15.88 -7.60 5.72
C LEU A 8 15.22 -8.98 5.72
N LEU A 9 15.98 -10.04 5.47
CA LEU A 9 15.47 -11.41 5.49
C LEU A 9 15.05 -11.84 6.90
N VAL A 10 15.85 -11.50 7.93
CA VAL A 10 15.51 -11.74 9.33
C VAL A 10 14.28 -10.92 9.75
N GLY A 11 14.19 -9.65 9.36
CA GLY A 11 13.03 -8.81 9.61
C GLY A 11 11.76 -9.36 8.95
N LEU A 12 11.86 -9.83 7.71
CA LEU A 12 10.78 -10.50 7.00
C LEU A 12 10.35 -11.79 7.73
N LEU A 13 11.31 -12.64 8.11
CA LEU A 13 11.03 -13.89 8.83
C LEU A 13 10.40 -13.64 10.20
N LEU A 14 10.87 -12.63 10.94
CA LEU A 14 10.29 -12.23 12.22
C LEU A 14 8.88 -11.66 12.05
N GLY A 15 8.65 -10.84 11.02
CA GLY A 15 7.32 -10.34 10.68
C GLY A 15 6.37 -11.48 10.33
N VAL A 16 6.79 -12.41 9.47
CA VAL A 16 6.00 -13.61 9.12
C VAL A 16 5.73 -14.49 10.34
N ALA A 17 6.73 -14.72 11.20
CA ALA A 17 6.57 -15.49 12.43
C ALA A 17 5.58 -14.82 13.40
N PHE A 18 5.64 -13.49 13.53
CA PHE A 18 4.67 -12.70 14.29
C PHE A 18 3.26 -12.85 13.71
N LEU A 19 3.10 -12.79 12.38
CA LEU A 19 1.81 -12.98 11.72
C LEU A 19 1.26 -14.39 11.91
N VAL A 20 2.10 -15.42 11.82
CA VAL A 20 1.73 -16.82 12.10
C VAL A 20 1.31 -16.98 13.55
N TYR A 21 2.10 -16.46 14.50
CA TYR A 21 1.78 -16.50 15.92
C TYR A 21 0.44 -15.81 16.22
N PHE A 22 0.23 -14.63 15.64
CA PHE A 22 -1.00 -13.85 15.79
C PHE A 22 -2.22 -14.55 15.17
N ARG A 23 -2.05 -15.21 14.02
CA ARG A 23 -3.08 -16.06 13.41
C ARG A 23 -3.48 -17.22 14.33
N LEU A 24 -2.49 -17.85 14.98
CA LEU A 24 -2.69 -19.03 15.83
C LEU A 24 -3.27 -18.68 17.22
N HIS A 25 -2.86 -17.57 17.83
CA HIS A 25 -3.17 -17.26 19.24
C HIS A 25 -4.00 -15.97 19.44
N GLY A 26 -4.04 -15.09 18.44
CA GLY A 26 -4.49 -13.71 18.58
C GLY A 26 -5.92 -13.45 18.09
N ALA A 27 -6.32 -13.97 16.93
CA ALA A 27 -7.55 -13.54 16.26
C ALA A 27 -8.82 -13.63 17.14
N ALA A 28 -9.06 -14.78 17.80
CA ALA A 28 -10.25 -14.98 18.64
C ALA A 28 -10.18 -14.31 20.03
N LYS A 29 -8.99 -14.12 20.59
CA LYS A 29 -8.77 -13.44 21.89
C LYS A 29 -8.76 -11.92 21.76
N LEU A 30 -8.27 -11.44 20.62
CA LEU A 30 -8.19 -10.03 20.31
C LEU A 30 -9.56 -9.48 19.94
N GLU A 31 -10.42 -10.21 19.23
CA GLU A 31 -11.83 -9.83 19.02
C GLU A 31 -12.54 -9.54 20.34
N ARG A 32 -12.47 -10.46 21.31
CA ARG A 32 -13.09 -10.28 22.64
C ARG A 32 -12.50 -9.12 23.45
N ARG A 33 -11.19 -8.87 23.35
CA ARG A 33 -10.54 -7.72 24.01
C ARG A 33 -10.78 -6.41 23.26
N MET A 34 -10.96 -6.46 21.95
CA MET A 34 -11.22 -5.32 21.08
C MET A 34 -12.64 -4.80 21.25
N ASP A 35 -13.64 -5.64 21.51
CA ASP A 35 -14.99 -5.15 21.83
C ASP A 35 -14.97 -4.37 23.16
N ALA A 36 -14.23 -4.87 24.15
CA ALA A 36 -13.99 -4.19 25.42
C ALA A 36 -13.12 -2.92 25.29
N TRP A 37 -12.29 -2.83 24.26
CA TRP A 37 -11.44 -1.67 23.94
C TRP A 37 -12.18 -0.63 23.08
N ARG A 38 -12.99 -1.04 22.11
CA ARG A 38 -13.87 -0.20 21.30
C ARG A 38 -14.90 0.50 22.18
N ALA A 39 -15.46 -0.21 23.16
CA ALA A 39 -16.36 0.38 24.16
C ALA A 39 -15.67 1.40 25.10
N ARG A 40 -14.33 1.38 25.22
CA ARG A 40 -13.53 2.27 26.08
C ARG A 40 -12.68 3.28 25.31
N ALA A 41 -12.66 3.20 23.98
CA ALA A 41 -11.88 4.10 23.15
C ALA A 41 -12.63 5.42 23.02
N ALA A 42 -12.34 6.37 23.93
CA ALA A 42 -12.75 7.75 23.75
C ALA A 42 -12.26 8.27 22.38
N ALA A 43 -13.11 9.07 21.72
CA ALA A 43 -12.91 9.60 20.37
C ALA A 43 -11.47 10.09 20.16
N GLY A 44 -10.74 9.47 19.22
CA GLY A 44 -9.35 9.82 18.96
C GLY A 44 -8.52 8.70 18.30
N TRP A 45 -7.20 8.80 18.42
CA TRP A 45 -6.23 7.88 17.78
C TRP A 45 -6.44 6.40 18.13
N ARG A 46 -6.94 6.09 19.32
CA ARG A 46 -7.23 4.72 19.78
C ARG A 46 -8.30 4.02 18.94
N GLN A 47 -9.31 4.74 18.47
CA GLN A 47 -10.37 4.17 17.64
C GLN A 47 -9.84 3.83 16.24
N ARG A 48 -8.96 4.67 15.68
CA ARG A 48 -8.26 4.36 14.41
C ARG A 48 -7.40 3.11 14.52
N VAL A 49 -6.60 3.01 15.59
CA VAL A 49 -5.77 1.83 15.85
C VAL A 49 -6.64 0.58 16.01
N ALA A 50 -7.74 0.66 16.76
CA ALA A 50 -8.67 -0.46 16.91
C ALA A 50 -9.34 -0.86 15.58
N GLY A 51 -9.66 0.11 14.71
CA GLY A 51 -10.17 -0.13 13.36
C GLY A 51 -9.15 -0.87 12.49
N LEU A 52 -7.91 -0.36 12.43
CA LEU A 52 -6.81 -0.97 11.67
C LEU A 52 -6.52 -2.40 12.12
N VAL A 53 -6.40 -2.62 13.42
CA VAL A 53 -6.15 -3.96 13.99
C VAL A 53 -7.33 -4.90 13.71
N GLY A 54 -8.55 -4.37 13.72
CA GLY A 54 -9.77 -5.14 13.43
C GLY A 54 -9.86 -5.57 11.97
N GLY A 55 -9.67 -4.62 11.05
CA GLY A 55 -9.61 -4.92 9.61
C GLY A 55 -8.48 -5.88 9.28
N PHE A 56 -7.32 -5.72 9.92
CA PHE A 56 -6.20 -6.65 9.78
C PHE A 56 -6.56 -8.06 10.25
N SER A 57 -7.14 -8.19 11.44
CA SER A 57 -7.58 -9.48 11.99
C SER A 57 -8.61 -10.15 11.08
N GLN A 58 -9.60 -9.40 10.60
CA GLN A 58 -10.62 -9.94 9.71
C GLN A 58 -10.05 -10.36 8.35
N GLY A 59 -9.14 -9.57 7.77
CA GLY A 59 -8.42 -9.94 6.55
C GLY A 59 -7.59 -11.22 6.73
N LEU A 60 -6.96 -11.39 7.90
CA LEU A 60 -6.22 -12.60 8.24
C LEU A 60 -7.16 -13.82 8.42
N GLN A 61 -8.35 -13.62 8.99
CA GLN A 61 -9.39 -14.65 9.11
C GLN A 61 -10.03 -15.02 7.75
N ALA A 62 -10.09 -14.09 6.79
CA ALA A 62 -10.62 -14.35 5.45
C ALA A 62 -9.79 -15.39 4.67
N ILE A 63 -8.50 -15.50 4.98
CA ILE A 63 -7.62 -16.53 4.43
C ILE A 63 -7.97 -17.87 5.09
N ARG A 64 -8.61 -18.79 4.36
CA ARG A 64 -9.22 -20.01 4.91
C ARG A 64 -8.22 -21.11 5.26
N THR A 65 -7.09 -21.20 4.58
CA THR A 65 -6.10 -22.27 4.78
C THR A 65 -4.70 -21.75 5.08
N PHE A 66 -3.86 -22.59 5.69
CA PHE A 66 -2.43 -22.28 5.89
C PHE A 66 -1.68 -22.20 4.56
N GLY A 67 -2.07 -23.01 3.56
CA GLY A 67 -1.50 -22.96 2.21
C GLY A 67 -1.73 -21.59 1.57
N ASP A 68 -2.97 -21.10 1.60
CA ASP A 68 -3.32 -19.77 1.08
C ASP A 68 -2.58 -18.65 1.83
N PHE A 69 -2.40 -18.80 3.15
CA PHE A 69 -1.63 -17.85 3.95
C PHE A 69 -0.16 -17.78 3.52
N PHE A 70 0.53 -18.92 3.44
CA PHE A 70 1.93 -18.94 3.00
C PHE A 70 2.09 -18.49 1.55
N PHE A 71 1.13 -18.82 0.68
CA PHE A 71 1.10 -18.33 -0.69
C PHE A 71 0.96 -16.81 -0.73
N ALA A 72 0.04 -16.22 0.06
CA ALA A 72 -0.12 -14.78 0.17
C ALA A 72 1.14 -14.08 0.71
N VAL A 73 1.79 -14.67 1.70
CA VAL A 73 3.09 -14.18 2.23
C VAL A 73 4.16 -14.25 1.14
N ALA A 74 4.27 -15.37 0.43
CA ALA A 74 5.29 -15.58 -0.59
C ALA A 74 5.11 -14.61 -1.76
N ILE A 75 3.89 -14.46 -2.29
CA ILE A 75 3.63 -13.53 -3.39
C ILE A 75 3.86 -12.08 -2.96
N SER A 76 3.53 -11.73 -1.72
CA SER A 76 3.84 -10.40 -1.16
C SER A 76 5.35 -10.16 -1.08
N ALA A 77 6.12 -11.13 -0.57
CA ALA A 77 7.57 -11.03 -0.48
C ALA A 77 8.22 -10.90 -1.88
N VAL A 78 7.74 -11.67 -2.85
CA VAL A 78 8.17 -11.56 -4.26
C VAL A 78 7.84 -10.18 -4.81
N HIS A 79 6.63 -9.68 -4.58
CA HIS A 79 6.21 -8.36 -5.04
C HIS A 79 7.06 -7.23 -4.45
N TRP A 80 7.32 -7.24 -3.14
CA TRP A 80 8.17 -6.23 -2.49
C TRP A 80 9.63 -6.32 -2.95
N THR A 81 10.15 -7.53 -3.16
CA THR A 81 11.50 -7.72 -3.72
C THR A 81 11.58 -7.15 -5.13
N LEU A 82 10.57 -7.41 -5.97
CA LEU A 82 10.48 -6.86 -7.32
C LEU A 82 10.47 -5.32 -7.29
N ILE A 83 9.70 -4.69 -6.40
CA ILE A 83 9.70 -3.23 -6.24
C ILE A 83 11.10 -2.72 -5.87
N ALA A 84 11.76 -3.32 -4.89
CA ALA A 84 13.12 -2.91 -4.50
C ALA A 84 14.13 -3.05 -5.66
N VAL A 85 14.01 -4.13 -6.45
CA VAL A 85 14.81 -4.34 -7.66
C VAL A 85 14.53 -3.29 -8.73
N ILE A 86 13.26 -2.89 -8.93
CA ILE A 86 12.90 -1.81 -9.86
C ILE A 86 13.59 -0.51 -9.44
N TYR A 87 13.52 -0.13 -8.16
CA TYR A 87 14.18 1.08 -7.66
C TYR A 87 15.68 1.05 -7.91
N PHE A 88 16.31 -0.09 -7.63
CA PHE A 88 17.74 -0.30 -7.84
C PHE A 88 18.15 -0.21 -9.32
N LEU A 89 17.45 -0.93 -10.21
CA LEU A 89 17.78 -0.96 -11.63
C LEU A 89 17.51 0.38 -12.31
N VAL A 90 16.39 1.03 -11.98
CA VAL A 90 16.05 2.36 -12.52
C VAL A 90 17.07 3.39 -12.06
N ALA A 91 17.48 3.41 -10.79
CA ALA A 91 18.55 4.33 -10.36
C ALA A 91 19.82 4.12 -11.19
N ARG A 92 20.28 2.87 -11.29
CA ARG A 92 21.51 2.54 -12.02
C ARG A 92 21.47 2.86 -13.51
N SER A 93 20.30 2.83 -14.15
CA SER A 93 20.19 3.11 -15.59
C SER A 93 20.51 4.56 -15.95
N PHE A 94 20.46 5.50 -14.99
CA PHE A 94 20.81 6.90 -15.22
C PHE A 94 22.31 7.19 -15.15
N GLY A 95 23.16 6.20 -14.84
CA GLY A 95 24.60 6.36 -14.89
C GLY A 95 25.18 7.26 -13.78
N GLY A 96 26.44 7.67 -13.94
CA GLY A 96 27.14 8.55 -13.00
C GLY A 96 27.12 8.02 -11.56
N ARG A 97 26.89 8.92 -10.59
CA ARG A 97 26.79 8.59 -9.16
C ARG A 97 25.68 7.57 -8.87
N LEU A 98 24.60 7.55 -9.65
CA LEU A 98 23.49 6.62 -9.46
C LEU A 98 23.85 5.17 -9.87
N ALA A 99 24.85 4.98 -10.74
CA ALA A 99 25.33 3.64 -11.11
C ALA A 99 26.15 2.95 -10.01
N GLU A 100 26.64 3.72 -9.05
CA GLU A 100 27.39 3.22 -7.88
C GLU A 100 26.46 2.82 -6.74
N PHE A 101 25.17 3.14 -6.83
CA PHE A 101 24.21 2.88 -5.76
C PHE A 101 24.02 1.39 -5.53
N GLY A 102 23.96 1.03 -4.26
CA GLY A 102 23.64 -0.31 -3.82
C GLY A 102 22.14 -0.51 -3.63
N LEU A 103 21.75 -1.75 -3.34
CA LEU A 103 20.37 -2.09 -2.98
C LEU A 103 19.89 -1.35 -1.72
N SER A 104 20.79 -1.03 -0.79
CA SER A 104 20.49 -0.25 0.42
C SER A 104 20.00 1.16 0.10
N ASP A 105 20.61 1.82 -0.89
CA ASP A 105 20.26 3.18 -1.29
C ASP A 105 18.88 3.18 -1.97
N ALA A 106 18.62 2.16 -2.81
CA ALA A 106 17.32 1.94 -3.43
C ALA A 106 16.20 1.70 -2.40
N VAL A 107 16.46 0.89 -1.37
CA VAL A 107 15.50 0.64 -0.28
C VAL A 107 15.27 1.89 0.57
N LEU A 108 16.31 2.70 0.80
CA LEU A 108 16.16 4.00 1.46
C LEU A 108 15.24 4.91 0.67
N VAL A 109 15.48 5.07 -0.63
CA VAL A 109 14.63 5.89 -1.50
C VAL A 109 13.20 5.36 -1.49
N LEU A 110 13.01 4.04 -1.61
CA LEU A 110 11.70 3.40 -1.50
C LEU A 110 10.97 3.78 -0.19
N ALA A 111 11.67 3.79 0.94
CA ALA A 111 11.08 4.18 2.23
C ALA A 111 10.58 5.63 2.24
N PHE A 112 11.37 6.57 1.70
CA PHE A 112 10.93 7.96 1.54
C PHE A 112 9.75 8.06 0.57
N THR A 113 9.78 7.33 -0.53
CA THR A 113 8.68 7.32 -1.51
C THR A 113 7.37 6.81 -0.91
N MET A 114 7.43 5.79 -0.04
CA MET A 114 6.25 5.30 0.69
C MET A 114 5.67 6.35 1.64
N ALA A 115 6.52 7.12 2.33
CA ALA A 115 6.03 8.22 3.16
C ALA A 115 5.35 9.29 2.28
N GLY A 116 5.98 9.64 1.15
CA GLY A 116 5.45 10.60 0.20
C GLY A 116 4.14 10.19 -0.47
N SER A 117 3.89 8.88 -0.67
CA SER A 117 2.69 8.40 -1.36
C SER A 117 1.39 8.65 -0.59
N THR A 118 1.48 8.94 0.72
CA THR A 118 0.32 9.33 1.54
C THR A 118 -0.34 10.62 1.06
N VAL A 119 0.40 11.47 0.33
CA VAL A 119 -0.08 12.73 -0.25
C VAL A 119 0.09 12.68 -1.76
N GLN A 120 -0.69 11.82 -2.42
CA GLN A 120 -0.67 11.66 -3.87
C GLN A 120 -1.86 12.40 -4.52
N LEU A 121 -1.56 13.34 -5.42
CA LEU A 121 -2.58 13.93 -6.29
C LEU A 121 -2.74 13.07 -7.55
N PRO A 122 -3.98 12.76 -8.00
CA PRO A 122 -4.18 12.06 -9.25
C PRO A 122 -3.77 12.94 -10.44
N GLY A 123 -2.96 12.40 -11.36
CA GLY A 123 -2.63 13.01 -12.66
C GLY A 123 -1.50 14.04 -12.69
N VAL A 124 -1.12 14.64 -11.57
CA VAL A 124 0.04 15.53 -11.44
C VAL A 124 1.00 14.86 -10.45
N GLY A 125 2.27 14.69 -10.83
CA GLY A 125 3.30 14.04 -10.00
C GLY A 125 3.14 14.36 -8.51
N GLY A 126 3.15 13.33 -7.66
CA GLY A 126 2.71 13.48 -6.26
C GLY A 126 3.81 13.31 -5.23
N GLY A 127 3.41 13.22 -3.95
CA GLY A 127 4.34 13.22 -2.83
C GLY A 127 5.39 12.11 -2.90
N SER A 128 5.09 10.97 -3.52
CA SER A 128 6.05 9.90 -3.83
C SER A 128 7.24 10.38 -4.69
N GLN A 129 6.96 11.15 -5.74
CA GLN A 129 7.99 11.70 -6.62
C GLN A 129 8.83 12.75 -5.87
N VAL A 130 8.17 13.65 -5.14
CA VAL A 130 8.87 14.71 -4.38
C VAL A 130 9.74 14.09 -3.28
N ALA A 131 9.24 13.08 -2.58
CA ALA A 131 9.98 12.39 -1.53
C ALA A 131 11.18 11.62 -2.08
N SER A 132 11.05 10.95 -3.23
CA SER A 132 12.20 10.30 -3.88
C SER A 132 13.24 11.32 -4.35
N PHE A 133 12.82 12.45 -4.94
CA PHE A 133 13.72 13.54 -5.31
C PHE A 133 14.51 14.09 -4.12
N LEU A 134 13.82 14.33 -3.00
CA LEU A 134 14.47 14.77 -1.76
C LEU A 134 15.42 13.71 -1.19
N ALA A 135 15.05 12.42 -1.26
CA ALA A 135 15.95 11.34 -0.84
C ALA A 135 17.23 11.32 -1.68
N TYR A 136 17.11 11.42 -3.01
CA TYR A 136 18.29 11.46 -3.89
C TYR A 136 19.17 12.70 -3.66
N THR A 137 18.56 13.88 -3.52
CA THR A 137 19.32 15.14 -3.42
C THR A 137 19.85 15.40 -2.01
N VAL A 138 18.99 15.36 -0.99
CA VAL A 138 19.33 15.77 0.37
C VAL A 138 20.07 14.68 1.12
N ILE A 139 19.70 13.41 0.91
CA ILE A 139 20.25 12.29 1.69
C ILE A 139 21.42 11.64 0.96
N LEU A 140 21.28 11.40 -0.34
CA LEU A 140 22.28 10.66 -1.14
C LEU A 140 23.24 11.58 -1.91
N GLY A 141 22.99 12.90 -1.89
CA GLY A 141 23.87 13.91 -2.48
C GLY A 141 23.99 13.83 -4.01
N VAL A 142 22.92 13.40 -4.69
CA VAL A 142 22.84 13.38 -6.15
C VAL A 142 22.48 14.76 -6.67
N ASP A 143 23.06 15.15 -7.80
CA ASP A 143 22.75 16.41 -8.46
C ASP A 143 21.26 16.49 -8.83
N LYS A 144 20.70 17.71 -8.81
CA LYS A 144 19.26 17.93 -8.97
C LYS A 144 18.72 17.42 -10.31
N GLU A 145 19.48 17.60 -11.39
CA GLU A 145 19.05 17.19 -12.74
C GLU A 145 18.83 15.67 -12.84
N PRO A 146 19.83 14.80 -12.57
CA PRO A 146 19.62 13.35 -12.60
C PRO A 146 18.65 12.87 -11.51
N ALA A 147 18.64 13.50 -10.32
CA ALA A 147 17.68 13.18 -9.26
C ALA A 147 16.22 13.44 -9.69
N ALA A 148 15.96 14.55 -10.39
CA ALA A 148 14.63 14.85 -10.91
C ALA A 148 14.21 13.82 -11.97
N ALA A 149 15.11 13.50 -12.91
CA ALA A 149 14.85 12.57 -13.99
C ALA A 149 14.52 11.16 -13.46
N VAL A 150 15.35 10.61 -12.57
CA VAL A 150 15.11 9.28 -11.98
C VAL A 150 13.82 9.25 -11.14
N SER A 151 13.51 10.32 -10.41
CA SER A 151 12.31 10.39 -9.57
C SER A 151 11.03 10.42 -10.40
N ILE A 152 11.03 11.15 -11.52
CA ILE A 152 9.92 11.15 -12.49
C ILE A 152 9.74 9.75 -13.07
N VAL A 153 10.81 9.10 -13.52
CA VAL A 153 10.73 7.76 -14.11
C VAL A 153 10.25 6.72 -13.10
N LEU A 154 10.73 6.77 -11.85
CA LEU A 154 10.22 5.90 -10.79
C LEU A 154 8.73 6.11 -10.54
N TRP A 155 8.26 7.35 -10.48
CA TRP A 155 6.84 7.65 -10.33
C TRP A 155 6.01 7.14 -11.51
N LEU A 156 6.50 7.34 -12.74
CA LEU A 156 5.85 6.84 -13.94
C LEU A 156 5.72 5.32 -13.94
N ILE A 157 6.75 4.59 -13.53
CA ILE A 157 6.74 3.13 -13.51
C ILE A 157 5.83 2.60 -12.39
N THR A 158 5.96 3.16 -11.18
CA THR A 158 5.38 2.56 -9.97
C THR A 158 3.99 3.06 -9.62
N PHE A 159 3.58 4.22 -10.13
CA PHE A 159 2.24 4.79 -9.91
C PHE A 159 1.51 4.99 -11.22
N ALA A 160 2.02 5.84 -12.12
CA ALA A 160 1.30 6.21 -13.34
C ALA A 160 1.11 5.00 -14.28
N GLY A 161 2.06 4.07 -14.34
CA GLY A 161 2.00 2.90 -15.21
C GLY A 161 0.78 2.01 -14.94
N SER A 162 0.32 1.95 -13.69
CA SER A 162 -0.89 1.20 -13.34
C SER A 162 -2.15 1.77 -14.01
N THR A 163 -2.19 3.08 -14.30
CA THR A 163 -3.37 3.71 -14.93
C THR A 163 -3.53 3.31 -16.39
N VAL A 164 -2.46 2.87 -17.06
CA VAL A 164 -2.50 2.37 -18.44
C VAL A 164 -3.46 1.19 -18.58
N PHE A 165 -3.53 0.33 -17.58
CA PHE A 165 -4.47 -0.80 -17.55
C PHE A 165 -5.73 -0.49 -16.76
N GLY A 166 -5.63 0.32 -15.70
CA GLY A 166 -6.77 0.69 -14.86
C GLY A 166 -7.84 1.50 -15.60
N ILE A 167 -7.46 2.50 -16.39
CA ILE A 167 -8.43 3.36 -17.09
C ILE A 167 -9.23 2.59 -18.16
N PRO A 168 -8.61 1.81 -19.06
CA PRO A 168 -9.36 1.00 -20.02
C PRO A 168 -10.31 0.00 -19.35
N LEU A 169 -9.90 -0.60 -18.23
CA LEU A 169 -10.76 -1.52 -17.49
C LEU A 169 -11.97 -0.80 -16.88
N LEU A 170 -11.78 0.39 -16.30
CA LEU A 170 -12.87 1.22 -15.78
C LEU A 170 -13.87 1.62 -16.87
N ILE A 171 -13.37 1.98 -18.06
CA ILE A 171 -14.21 2.31 -19.22
C ILE A 171 -15.00 1.08 -19.67
N LYS A 172 -14.35 -0.10 -19.75
CA LYS A 172 -14.98 -1.36 -20.16
C LYS A 172 -16.11 -1.77 -19.21
N GLU A 173 -15.95 -1.56 -17.92
CA GLU A 173 -16.96 -1.87 -16.90
C GLU A 173 -18.05 -0.78 -16.79
N GLY A 174 -17.93 0.34 -17.53
CA GLY A 174 -18.94 1.41 -17.56
C GLY A 174 -18.97 2.32 -16.33
N TRP A 175 -17.89 2.38 -15.55
CA TRP A 175 -17.87 3.13 -14.30
C TRP A 175 -17.72 4.64 -14.55
N SER A 176 -18.66 5.44 -14.04
CA SER A 176 -18.56 6.90 -14.14
C SER A 176 -17.69 7.48 -13.01
N MET A 177 -17.16 8.69 -13.22
CA MET A 177 -16.46 9.43 -12.16
C MET A 177 -17.37 9.71 -10.94
N GLY A 178 -18.68 9.78 -11.16
CA GLY A 178 -19.68 9.90 -10.10
C GLY A 178 -19.73 8.65 -9.23
N ASP A 179 -19.72 7.46 -9.84
CA ASP A 179 -19.71 6.18 -9.15
C ASP A 179 -18.43 6.00 -8.32
N LEU A 180 -17.27 6.30 -8.92
CA LEU A 180 -15.98 6.27 -8.21
C LEU A 180 -15.97 7.23 -7.01
N ARG A 181 -16.52 8.45 -7.15
CA ARG A 181 -16.64 9.41 -6.05
C ARG A 181 -17.61 8.94 -4.97
N ARG A 182 -18.73 8.29 -5.34
CA ARG A 182 -19.70 7.72 -4.40
C ARG A 182 -19.04 6.61 -3.58
N MET A 183 -18.32 5.69 -4.22
CA MET A 183 -17.60 4.62 -3.53
C MET A 183 -16.48 5.14 -2.63
N ALA A 184 -15.68 6.11 -3.10
CA ALA A 184 -14.64 6.72 -2.29
C ALA A 184 -15.19 7.47 -1.06
N ARG A 185 -16.39 8.08 -1.15
CA ARG A 185 -17.07 8.68 0.02
C ARG A 185 -17.57 7.60 0.98
N ALA A 186 -18.22 6.56 0.46
CA ALA A 186 -18.68 5.43 1.28
C ALA A 186 -17.53 4.74 2.03
N GLU A 187 -16.36 4.61 1.39
CA GLU A 187 -15.15 4.07 2.03
C GLU A 187 -14.64 5.00 3.14
N LYS A 188 -14.54 6.31 2.90
CA LYS A 188 -14.16 7.29 3.94
C LYS A 188 -15.14 7.31 5.12
N GLU A 189 -16.43 7.16 4.87
CA GLU A 189 -17.45 7.07 5.91
C GLU A 189 -17.32 5.75 6.69
N ALA A 190 -17.07 4.63 6.02
CA ALA A 190 -16.80 3.34 6.66
C ALA A 190 -15.54 3.37 7.55
N GLU A 191 -14.45 3.99 7.07
CA GLU A 191 -13.22 4.21 7.83
C GLU A 191 -13.44 5.10 9.06
N ALA A 192 -14.28 6.14 8.95
CA ALA A 192 -14.61 7.03 10.07
C ALA A 192 -15.42 6.33 11.18
N HIS A 193 -16.27 5.37 10.81
CA HIS A 193 -17.12 4.63 11.75
C HIS A 193 -16.51 3.29 12.22
N GLY A 194 -15.36 2.89 11.66
CA GLY A 194 -14.72 1.61 11.97
C GLY A 194 -15.54 0.38 11.56
N GLY A 195 -16.45 0.54 10.60
CA GLY A 195 -17.36 -0.49 10.12
C GLY A 195 -17.04 -0.92 8.68
N HIS A 196 -17.48 -2.12 8.30
CA HIS A 196 -17.34 -2.63 6.94
C HIS A 196 -18.26 -1.92 5.96
N ILE A 197 -17.84 -1.88 4.69
CA ILE A 197 -18.66 -1.40 3.58
C ILE A 197 -19.91 -2.29 3.48
N MET A 198 -21.07 -1.76 3.89
CA MET A 198 -22.34 -2.25 3.37
C MET A 198 -22.50 -1.61 2.00
N VAL A 199 -22.02 -2.28 0.95
CA VAL A 199 -22.47 -1.94 -0.40
C VAL A 199 -23.94 -2.32 -0.43
N LYS A 200 -24.80 -1.33 -0.18
CA LYS A 200 -26.23 -1.50 -0.43
C LYS A 200 -26.33 -1.76 -1.93
N PRO A 201 -26.87 -2.90 -2.39
CA PRO A 201 -27.16 -3.05 -3.80
C PRO A 201 -28.21 -1.99 -4.11
N ASP A 202 -27.82 -0.93 -4.81
CA ASP A 202 -28.81 0.00 -5.31
C ASP A 202 -29.63 -0.76 -6.34
N THR A 203 -30.92 -0.83 -6.01
CA THR A 203 -32.08 -1.01 -6.86
C THR A 203 -31.92 -0.28 -8.20
N ALA A 204 -31.15 -0.87 -9.12
CA ALA A 204 -31.06 -0.45 -10.51
C ALA A 204 -32.02 -1.25 -11.40
N ALA A 205 -33.16 -1.70 -10.84
CA ALA A 205 -34.12 -2.55 -11.54
C ALA A 205 -35.60 -2.17 -11.29
N GLU A 206 -35.92 -0.95 -10.83
CA GLU A 206 -37.31 -0.49 -10.67
C GLU A 206 -37.67 0.71 -11.57
N GLY A 207 -37.03 0.82 -12.73
CA GLY A 207 -37.25 1.92 -13.69
C GLY A 207 -37.94 1.55 -15.02
N GLU A 208 -38.14 0.26 -15.34
CA GLU A 208 -38.61 -0.17 -16.68
C GLU A 208 -39.93 -0.96 -16.65
N THR A 209 -40.87 -0.65 -15.75
CA THR A 209 -42.21 -1.25 -15.82
C THR A 209 -43.34 -0.28 -15.54
N GLN A 210 -43.29 0.92 -16.13
CA GLN A 210 -44.48 1.74 -16.34
C GLN A 210 -44.21 2.85 -17.36
N ARG A 211 -44.30 2.52 -18.65
CA ARG A 211 -44.95 3.32 -19.71
C ARG A 211 -44.97 2.56 -21.02
#